data_AF-A0A060X7S2-F1
#
_entry.id   AF-A0A060X7S2-F1
#
_cell.length_a   1.000
_cell.length_b   1.000
_cell.length_c   1.000
_cell.angle_alpha   90.00
_cell.angle_beta   90.00
_cell.angle_gamma   90.00
#
_symmetry.space_group_name_H-M   'P 1'
#
loop_
_entity.id
_entity.type
_entity.pdbx_description
1 polymer ?
#
loop_
_entity_poly.entity_id
_entity_poly.type
_entity_poly.pdbx_seq_one_letter_code
_entity_poly.pdbx_strand_id
1 'polypeptide(L)'
;MQLVSGGELFDRIVEKGFYTEKDASTLIRQVLDAVDYLHKLGIVHRDLKPENLLYFNPQDESKIMISDFGLSKMEGSGDVMSTACGTPGYVAPEVLAQKPYSKAVDCWSIGVIAYILLCGYPPFYDENDSKLFEQILKADYEFDAPYWDDISDSAKDFIGSLMEKDPAKRFTCDQALRHPWIAGDTALCKNIHESVSRQIRKNFAKSKWRQAFNATAVVRHMRRLQLSSSMGHSMDSSHPHPPNSRAAQMQNQRNQANQTPNQTPSQSSTQPSPTHPAHPSTVATVLTETK
;
A
#
# COMPACT_ATOMS: atom_id res chain seq x y z
N MET A 1 25.49 -3.36 -6.33
CA MET A 1 24.51 -4.30 -5.73
C MET A 1 24.79 -5.70 -6.27
N GLN A 2 24.40 -6.74 -5.54
CA GLN A 2 24.43 -8.12 -6.06
C GLN A 2 23.23 -8.32 -7.01
N LEU A 3 23.38 -9.13 -8.06
CA LEU A 3 22.24 -9.50 -8.90
C LEU A 3 21.36 -10.50 -8.14
N VAL A 4 20.05 -10.29 -8.22
CA VAL A 4 18.99 -11.11 -7.59
C VAL A 4 18.06 -11.59 -8.71
N SER A 5 17.76 -12.89 -8.75
CA SER A 5 17.09 -13.51 -9.92
C SER A 5 15.99 -14.53 -9.60
N GLY A 6 15.62 -14.71 -8.32
CA GLY A 6 14.55 -15.64 -7.91
C GLY A 6 13.12 -15.11 -8.01
N GLY A 7 12.94 -13.85 -8.42
CA GLY A 7 11.62 -13.23 -8.60
C GLY A 7 11.01 -12.58 -7.34
N GLU A 8 9.80 -12.05 -7.52
CA GLU A 8 8.99 -11.42 -6.46
C GLU A 8 8.49 -12.45 -5.43
N LEU A 9 8.37 -12.02 -4.17
CA LEU A 9 7.87 -12.81 -3.04
C LEU A 9 6.58 -13.61 -3.35
N PHE A 10 5.58 -12.95 -3.94
CA PHE A 10 4.24 -13.54 -4.08
C PHE A 10 4.04 -14.39 -5.33
N ASP A 11 4.70 -14.07 -6.43
CA ASP A 11 4.63 -14.90 -7.65
C ASP A 11 5.13 -16.32 -7.34
N ARG A 12 6.18 -16.43 -6.52
CA ARG A 12 6.74 -17.69 -6.00
C ARG A 12 5.78 -18.48 -5.09
N ILE A 13 5.02 -17.80 -4.22
CA ILE A 13 3.98 -18.43 -3.38
C ILE A 13 2.81 -18.93 -4.23
N VAL A 14 2.53 -18.24 -5.35
CA VAL A 14 1.50 -18.59 -6.33
C VAL A 14 1.90 -19.78 -7.22
N GLU A 15 3.20 -20.10 -7.31
CA GLU A 15 3.75 -21.24 -8.05
C GLU A 15 3.93 -22.51 -7.20
N LYS A 16 4.26 -22.38 -5.90
CA LYS A 16 4.72 -23.49 -5.04
C LYS A 16 3.79 -24.70 -4.91
N GLY A 17 2.47 -24.58 -5.12
CA GLY A 17 1.51 -25.70 -5.03
C GLY A 17 1.17 -26.17 -3.61
N PHE A 18 2.11 -26.05 -2.67
CA PHE A 18 1.98 -26.33 -1.25
C PHE A 18 2.63 -25.19 -0.45
N TYR A 19 1.97 -24.70 0.59
CA TYR A 19 2.42 -23.55 1.37
C TYR A 19 1.74 -23.51 2.75
N THR A 20 2.49 -23.20 3.79
CA THR A 20 2.08 -23.33 5.21
C THR A 20 2.42 -22.08 6.03
N GLU A 21 1.93 -22.00 7.27
CA GLU A 21 2.43 -20.96 8.20
C GLU A 21 3.92 -21.13 8.49
N LYS A 22 4.46 -22.35 8.50
CA LYS A 22 5.89 -22.58 8.73
C LYS A 22 6.75 -22.03 7.58
N ASP A 23 6.25 -22.04 6.33
CA ASP A 23 6.87 -21.32 5.20
C ASP A 23 6.85 -19.80 5.45
N ALA A 24 5.69 -19.24 5.84
CA ALA A 24 5.53 -17.81 6.12
C ALA A 24 6.43 -17.33 7.26
N SER A 25 6.45 -18.08 8.38
CA SER A 25 7.30 -17.85 9.56
C SER A 25 8.78 -17.92 9.20
N THR A 26 9.20 -18.92 8.42
CA THR A 26 10.60 -19.06 7.95
C THR A 26 11.04 -17.90 7.06
N LEU A 27 10.11 -17.29 6.31
CA LEU A 27 10.40 -16.12 5.48
C LEU A 27 10.41 -14.82 6.30
N ILE A 28 9.42 -14.61 7.17
CA ILE A 28 9.37 -13.44 8.06
C ILE A 28 10.57 -13.42 9.01
N ARG A 29 11.04 -14.58 9.50
CA ARG A 29 12.28 -14.68 10.27
C ARG A 29 13.48 -14.05 9.54
N GLN A 30 13.69 -14.40 8.27
CA GLN A 30 14.80 -13.85 7.48
C GLN A 30 14.66 -12.33 7.24
N VAL A 31 13.43 -11.82 7.09
CA VAL A 31 13.17 -10.37 7.00
C VAL A 31 13.48 -9.70 8.34
N LEU A 32 13.04 -10.28 9.46
CA LEU A 32 13.34 -9.79 10.81
C LEU A 32 14.84 -9.79 11.12
N ASP A 33 15.58 -10.87 10.80
CA ASP A 33 17.03 -10.96 10.99
C ASP A 33 17.76 -9.85 10.20
N ALA A 34 17.33 -9.59 8.96
CA ALA A 34 17.92 -8.56 8.11
C ALA A 34 17.58 -7.14 8.59
N VAL A 35 16.35 -6.89 9.06
CA VAL A 35 15.91 -5.58 9.56
C VAL A 35 16.48 -5.29 10.96
N ASP A 36 16.58 -6.28 11.83
CA ASP A 36 17.26 -6.18 13.13
C ASP A 36 18.74 -5.79 12.95
N TYR A 37 19.43 -6.37 11.96
CA TYR A 37 20.79 -5.98 11.61
C TYR A 37 20.88 -4.50 11.17
N LEU A 38 19.96 -4.01 10.34
CA LEU A 38 19.87 -2.59 9.96
C LEU A 38 19.61 -1.70 11.18
N HIS A 39 18.68 -2.10 12.04
CA HIS A 39 18.30 -1.38 13.26
C HIS A 39 19.46 -1.29 14.26
N LYS A 40 20.29 -2.34 14.35
CA LYS A 40 21.53 -2.36 15.15
C LYS A 40 22.63 -1.48 14.57
N LEU A 41 22.62 -1.22 13.25
CA LEU A 41 23.45 -0.19 12.59
C LEU A 41 22.85 1.22 12.63
N GLY A 42 21.67 1.42 13.25
CA GLY A 42 20.99 2.72 13.27
C GLY A 42 20.32 3.11 11.95
N ILE A 43 20.12 2.16 11.03
CA ILE A 43 19.46 2.37 9.73
C ILE A 43 17.98 1.98 9.85
N VAL A 44 17.08 2.81 9.32
CA VAL A 44 15.63 2.50 9.18
C VAL A 44 15.31 2.37 7.69
N HIS A 45 14.58 1.32 7.29
CA HIS A 45 14.31 1.01 5.88
C HIS A 45 13.17 1.85 5.28
N ARG A 46 12.06 1.99 6.03
CA ARG A 46 10.86 2.82 5.78
C ARG A 46 9.96 2.42 4.61
N ASP A 47 10.50 1.79 3.58
CA ASP A 47 9.74 1.30 2.42
C ASP A 47 9.81 -0.23 2.33
N LEU A 48 9.58 -0.91 3.46
CA LEU A 48 9.41 -2.36 3.46
C LEU A 48 8.05 -2.71 2.86
N LYS A 49 8.09 -3.39 1.72
CA LYS A 49 6.93 -3.87 0.97
C LYS A 49 7.31 -5.13 0.19
N PRO A 50 6.35 -5.96 -0.22
CA PRO A 50 6.59 -7.21 -0.95
C PRO A 50 7.39 -7.03 -2.24
N GLU A 51 7.25 -5.90 -2.95
CA GLU A 51 8.04 -5.58 -4.14
C GLU A 51 9.55 -5.38 -3.82
N ASN A 52 9.88 -5.08 -2.56
CA ASN A 52 11.24 -4.91 -2.04
C ASN A 52 11.76 -6.19 -1.33
N LEU A 53 11.04 -7.32 -1.44
CA LEU A 53 11.42 -8.64 -0.92
C LEU A 53 11.59 -9.61 -2.08
N LEU A 54 12.83 -9.87 -2.46
CA LEU A 54 13.18 -10.64 -3.66
C LEU A 54 13.94 -11.92 -3.31
N TYR A 55 13.59 -13.04 -3.94
CA TYR A 55 14.33 -14.28 -3.75
C TYR A 55 15.70 -14.21 -4.43
N PHE A 56 16.77 -14.55 -3.69
CA PHE A 56 18.14 -14.51 -4.19
C PHE A 56 18.31 -15.22 -5.55
N ASN A 57 17.80 -16.44 -5.67
CA ASN A 57 17.86 -17.26 -6.87
C ASN A 57 16.58 -18.12 -7.05
N PRO A 58 16.36 -18.81 -8.20
CA PRO A 58 15.12 -19.56 -8.45
C PRO A 58 14.95 -20.87 -7.68
N GLN A 59 15.94 -21.31 -6.90
CA GLN A 59 15.88 -22.58 -6.15
C GLN A 59 14.88 -22.49 -4.98
N ASP A 60 14.21 -23.58 -4.62
CA ASP A 60 13.15 -23.56 -3.58
C ASP A 60 13.65 -23.17 -2.19
N GLU A 61 14.91 -23.51 -1.87
CA GLU A 61 15.62 -23.12 -0.66
C GLU A 61 16.25 -21.72 -0.74
N SER A 62 15.91 -20.91 -1.76
CA SER A 62 16.45 -19.55 -1.88
C SER A 62 16.09 -18.70 -0.67
N LYS A 63 17.10 -18.10 -0.06
CA LYS A 63 16.90 -17.01 0.91
C LYS A 63 16.17 -15.82 0.29
N ILE A 64 15.44 -15.08 1.12
CA ILE A 64 14.89 -13.77 0.76
C ILE A 64 15.97 -12.68 0.92
N MET A 65 15.91 -11.64 0.11
CA MET A 65 16.80 -10.48 0.14
C MET A 65 15.96 -9.20 0.16
N ILE A 66 16.32 -8.25 1.03
CA ILE A 66 15.72 -6.91 1.04
C ILE A 66 16.41 -6.05 -0.03
N SER A 67 15.62 -5.38 -0.87
CA SER A 67 16.08 -4.48 -1.93
C SER A 67 15.50 -3.07 -1.79
N ASP A 68 16.09 -2.13 -2.54
CA ASP A 68 15.77 -0.68 -2.56
C ASP A 68 15.83 0.04 -1.21
N PHE A 69 17.07 0.35 -0.81
CA PHE A 69 17.39 1.22 0.32
C PHE A 69 17.21 2.72 -0.01
N GLY A 70 16.62 3.10 -1.14
CA GLY A 70 16.57 4.49 -1.65
C GLY A 70 15.83 5.49 -0.75
N LEU A 71 14.98 5.02 0.16
CA LEU A 71 14.27 5.84 1.15
C LEU A 71 14.84 5.74 2.58
N SER A 72 15.85 4.89 2.78
CA SER A 72 16.44 4.64 4.11
C SER A 72 17.19 5.85 4.67
N LYS A 73 17.27 5.97 6.00
CA LYS A 73 17.99 7.07 6.68
C LYS A 73 18.62 6.58 7.99
N MET A 74 19.74 7.18 8.35
CA MET A 74 20.39 6.95 9.66
C MET A 74 19.68 7.73 10.77
N GLU A 75 19.51 7.07 11.91
CA GLU A 75 19.05 7.62 13.18
C GLU A 75 19.99 8.74 13.68
N GLY A 76 19.46 9.71 14.42
CA GLY A 76 20.25 10.83 14.99
C GLY A 76 20.65 11.95 14.02
N SER A 77 20.25 11.89 12.74
CA SER A 77 20.63 12.86 11.69
C SER A 77 19.93 14.24 11.77
N GLY A 78 19.63 14.73 12.97
CA GLY A 78 19.10 16.08 13.27
C GLY A 78 17.63 16.30 12.91
N ASP A 79 17.19 15.85 11.73
CA ASP A 79 15.81 15.99 11.29
C ASP A 79 14.85 15.13 12.11
N VAL A 80 13.81 15.76 12.67
CA VAL A 80 12.55 15.05 12.93
C VAL A 80 12.05 14.51 11.60
N MET A 81 11.99 13.18 11.51
CA MET A 81 11.67 12.46 10.29
C MET A 81 10.18 12.66 9.97
N SER A 82 9.86 13.57 9.04
CA SER A 82 8.50 14.09 8.81
C SER A 82 7.98 13.90 7.38
N THR A 83 8.84 13.55 6.42
CA THR A 83 8.43 13.27 5.04
C THR A 83 7.61 11.98 5.00
N ALA A 84 6.35 12.08 4.55
CA ALA A 84 5.54 10.92 4.22
C ALA A 84 6.06 10.26 2.92
N CYS A 85 6.51 9.01 3.03
CA CYS A 85 7.00 8.19 1.93
C CYS A 85 6.58 6.72 2.13
N GLY A 86 6.62 5.93 1.06
CA GLY A 86 6.16 4.54 1.03
C GLY A 86 4.78 4.34 0.37
N THR A 87 4.45 3.09 0.05
CA THR A 87 3.13 2.72 -0.52
C THR A 87 2.07 2.62 0.60
N PRO A 88 0.95 3.38 0.53
CA PRO A 88 0.04 3.60 1.66
C PRO A 88 -0.31 2.41 2.56
N GLY A 89 -0.68 1.25 2.00
CA GLY A 89 -1.11 0.09 2.79
C GLY A 89 -0.06 -0.53 3.72
N TYR A 90 1.23 -0.21 3.54
CA TYR A 90 2.34 -0.71 4.37
C TYR A 90 2.88 0.33 5.36
N VAL A 91 2.37 1.56 5.32
CA VAL A 91 2.88 2.71 6.09
C VAL A 91 2.31 2.71 7.51
N ALA A 92 3.16 3.00 8.51
CA ALA A 92 2.76 2.99 9.91
C ALA A 92 1.89 4.21 10.31
N PRO A 93 1.00 4.10 11.32
CA PRO A 93 0.07 5.16 11.71
C PRO A 93 0.75 6.47 12.08
N GLU A 94 1.92 6.41 12.72
CA GLU A 94 2.71 7.59 13.10
C GLU A 94 3.26 8.37 11.90
N VAL A 95 3.56 7.70 10.77
CA VAL A 95 4.06 8.32 9.54
C VAL A 95 2.93 9.07 8.84
N LEU A 96 1.74 8.48 8.74
CA LEU A 96 0.55 9.15 8.22
C LEU A 96 0.15 10.35 9.10
N ALA A 97 0.32 10.23 10.42
CA ALA A 97 0.09 11.31 11.38
C ALA A 97 1.21 12.37 11.41
N GLN A 98 2.22 12.30 10.52
CA GLN A 98 3.37 13.21 10.42
C GLN A 98 4.15 13.39 11.74
N LYS A 99 4.14 12.35 12.60
CA LYS A 99 4.87 12.35 13.87
C LYS A 99 6.33 11.98 13.65
N PRO A 100 7.24 12.32 14.58
CA PRO A 100 8.58 11.74 14.63
C PRO A 100 8.47 10.21 14.66
N TYR A 101 9.06 9.54 13.67
CA TYR A 101 9.04 8.08 13.55
C TYR A 101 10.45 7.48 13.63
N SER A 102 10.51 6.20 13.98
CA SER A 102 11.75 5.46 14.29
C SER A 102 11.73 4.06 13.63
N LYS A 103 12.65 3.19 14.07
CA LYS A 103 12.73 1.75 13.73
C LYS A 103 11.39 1.01 13.81
N ALA A 104 10.46 1.45 14.67
CA ALA A 104 9.14 0.84 14.82
C ALA A 104 8.28 0.84 13.53
N VAL A 105 8.54 1.71 12.55
CA VAL A 105 7.79 1.71 11.28
C VAL A 105 8.06 0.46 10.46
N ASP A 106 9.31 -0.03 10.46
CA ASP A 106 9.70 -1.23 9.73
C ASP A 106 8.98 -2.45 10.32
N CYS A 107 8.86 -2.52 11.65
CA CYS A 107 8.13 -3.57 12.35
C CYS A 107 6.64 -3.63 11.94
N TRP A 108 5.99 -2.47 11.79
CA TRP A 108 4.60 -2.40 11.29
C TRP A 108 4.49 -2.95 9.88
N SER A 109 5.38 -2.54 8.97
CA SER A 109 5.39 -3.03 7.60
C SER A 109 5.63 -4.54 7.53
N ILE A 110 6.49 -5.11 8.39
CA ILE A 110 6.67 -6.56 8.52
C ILE A 110 5.37 -7.25 8.99
N GLY A 111 4.63 -6.65 9.92
CA GLY A 111 3.31 -7.14 10.34
C GLY A 111 2.30 -7.18 9.20
N VAL A 112 2.21 -6.11 8.41
CA VAL A 112 1.36 -6.06 7.20
C VAL A 112 1.77 -7.12 6.16
N ILE A 113 3.07 -7.34 5.96
CA ILE A 113 3.58 -8.38 5.06
C ILE A 113 3.23 -9.78 5.60
N ALA A 114 3.37 -10.03 6.90
CA ALA A 114 3.00 -11.28 7.54
C ALA A 114 1.49 -11.56 7.42
N TYR A 115 0.63 -10.54 7.54
CA TYR A 115 -0.80 -10.65 7.29
C TYR A 115 -1.09 -11.14 5.86
N ILE A 116 -0.54 -10.46 4.85
CA ILE A 116 -0.76 -10.83 3.43
C ILE A 116 -0.21 -12.21 3.10
N LEU A 117 0.91 -12.62 3.71
CA LEU A 117 1.48 -13.96 3.53
C LEU A 117 0.53 -15.07 4.00
N LEU A 118 -0.31 -14.83 5.01
CA LEU A 118 -1.20 -15.85 5.58
C LEU A 118 -2.60 -15.89 4.97
N CYS A 119 -3.09 -14.79 4.40
CA CYS A 119 -4.45 -14.72 3.84
C CYS A 119 -4.53 -14.30 2.36
N GLY A 120 -3.46 -13.74 1.80
CA GLY A 120 -3.38 -13.27 0.40
C GLY A 120 -4.10 -11.94 0.10
N TYR A 121 -4.48 -11.16 1.11
CA TYR A 121 -5.05 -9.81 0.96
C TYR A 121 -4.46 -8.83 1.98
N PRO A 122 -4.42 -7.51 1.68
CA PRO A 122 -3.92 -6.50 2.64
C PRO A 122 -4.92 -6.28 3.79
N PRO A 123 -4.44 -6.04 5.02
CA PRO A 123 -5.30 -5.78 6.18
C PRO A 123 -6.06 -4.45 6.10
N PHE A 124 -5.54 -3.49 5.31
CA PHE A 124 -6.16 -2.19 5.08
C PHE A 124 -6.43 -2.01 3.58
N TYR A 125 -7.69 -1.76 3.22
CA TYR A 125 -8.11 -1.53 1.83
C TYR A 125 -9.44 -0.77 1.78
N ASP A 126 -9.46 0.34 1.03
CA ASP A 126 -10.67 0.96 0.51
C ASP A 126 -10.39 1.43 -0.94
N GLU A 127 -11.39 2.02 -1.59
CA GLU A 127 -11.25 2.71 -2.88
C GLU A 127 -11.09 4.22 -2.72
N ASN A 128 -11.34 4.74 -1.51
CA ASN A 128 -11.10 6.10 -1.08
C ASN A 128 -9.89 6.16 -0.13
N ASP A 129 -8.80 6.80 -0.56
CA ASP A 129 -7.56 6.92 0.21
C ASP A 129 -7.79 7.51 1.62
N SER A 130 -8.75 8.43 1.80
CA SER A 130 -9.07 9.01 3.11
C SER A 130 -9.59 7.97 4.11
N LYS A 131 -10.36 6.97 3.65
CA LYS A 131 -10.81 5.87 4.50
C LYS A 131 -9.71 4.85 4.76
N LEU A 132 -8.88 4.56 3.76
CA LEU A 132 -7.69 3.73 3.93
C LEU A 132 -6.76 4.32 5.00
N PHE A 133 -6.53 5.64 4.96
CA PHE A 133 -5.79 6.33 6.01
C PHE A 133 -6.52 6.31 7.35
N GLU A 134 -7.85 6.43 7.39
CA GLU A 134 -8.62 6.31 8.63
C GLU A 134 -8.47 4.93 9.29
N GLN A 135 -8.56 3.84 8.50
CA GLN A 135 -8.31 2.46 8.95
C GLN A 135 -6.90 2.32 9.55
N ILE A 136 -5.87 2.74 8.81
CA ILE A 136 -4.48 2.67 9.28
C ILE A 136 -4.28 3.51 10.55
N LEU A 137 -4.76 4.76 10.58
CA LEU A 137 -4.67 5.65 11.75
C LEU A 137 -5.43 5.12 12.98
N LYS A 138 -6.42 4.27 12.79
CA LYS A 138 -7.13 3.54 13.85
C LYS A 138 -6.44 2.24 14.26
N ALA A 139 -5.64 1.62 13.38
CA ALA A 139 -5.28 0.21 13.39
C ALA A 139 -6.52 -0.70 13.29
N ASP A 140 -7.42 -0.34 12.38
CA ASP A 140 -8.72 -0.97 12.11
C ASP A 140 -8.52 -2.10 11.07
N TYR A 141 -8.26 -3.32 11.54
CA TYR A 141 -8.13 -4.53 10.73
C TYR A 141 -8.70 -5.73 11.48
N GLU A 142 -9.24 -6.70 10.74
CA GLU A 142 -9.83 -7.91 11.29
C GLU A 142 -9.15 -9.18 10.74
N PHE A 143 -9.40 -10.31 11.38
CA PHE A 143 -8.96 -11.63 10.94
C PHE A 143 -10.17 -12.37 10.35
N ASP A 144 -10.64 -11.95 9.16
CA ASP A 144 -11.93 -12.36 8.59
C ASP A 144 -12.07 -13.88 8.34
N ALA A 145 -13.24 -14.40 8.71
CA ALA A 145 -13.71 -15.70 8.23
C ALA A 145 -14.10 -15.63 6.73
N PRO A 146 -13.86 -16.69 5.93
CA PRO A 146 -13.28 -17.98 6.31
C PRO A 146 -11.75 -18.05 6.14
N TYR A 147 -11.08 -16.91 5.94
CA TYR A 147 -9.67 -16.89 5.54
C TYR A 147 -8.71 -17.12 6.71
N TRP A 148 -9.13 -16.75 7.93
CA TRP A 148 -8.34 -16.85 9.15
C TRP A 148 -8.79 -17.97 10.11
N ASP A 149 -9.86 -18.70 9.77
CA ASP A 149 -10.38 -19.85 10.52
C ASP A 149 -9.32 -20.96 10.69
N ASP A 150 -8.50 -21.14 9.65
CA ASP A 150 -7.47 -22.17 9.55
C ASP A 150 -6.06 -21.69 9.95
N ILE A 151 -5.94 -20.44 10.42
CA ILE A 151 -4.69 -19.81 10.83
C ILE A 151 -4.59 -19.78 12.36
N SER A 152 -3.40 -20.10 12.89
CA SER A 152 -3.15 -20.18 14.33
C SER A 152 -3.32 -18.84 15.05
N ASP A 153 -3.79 -18.91 16.29
CA ASP A 153 -3.89 -17.72 17.14
C ASP A 153 -2.51 -17.17 17.52
N SER A 154 -1.46 -18.00 17.45
CA SER A 154 -0.08 -17.52 17.59
C SER A 154 0.39 -16.69 16.40
N ALA A 155 -0.08 -16.98 15.18
CA ALA A 155 0.16 -16.11 14.01
C ALA A 155 -0.59 -14.77 14.15
N LYS A 156 -1.83 -14.80 14.66
CA LYS A 156 -2.66 -13.61 14.91
C LYS A 156 -2.05 -12.72 16.00
N ASP A 157 -1.58 -13.31 17.09
CA ASP A 157 -0.87 -12.62 18.20
C ASP A 157 0.48 -12.02 17.75
N PHE A 158 1.23 -12.75 16.92
CA PHE A 158 2.45 -12.24 16.28
C PHE A 158 2.19 -11.00 15.42
N ILE A 159 1.17 -11.07 14.56
CA ILE A 159 0.76 -9.94 13.71
C ILE A 159 0.27 -8.78 14.57
N GLY A 160 -0.58 -9.03 15.57
CA GLY A 160 -1.06 -8.01 16.51
C GLY A 160 0.06 -7.27 17.24
N SER A 161 1.10 -8.00 17.65
CA SER A 161 2.30 -7.46 18.30
C SER A 161 3.14 -6.54 17.40
N LEU A 162 3.09 -6.76 16.07
CA LEU A 162 3.76 -5.92 15.06
C LEU A 162 2.86 -4.80 14.51
N MET A 163 1.55 -5.03 14.45
CA MET A 163 0.52 -4.08 14.00
C MET A 163 -0.17 -3.37 15.18
N GLU A 164 0.52 -3.27 16.32
CA GLU A 164 0.15 -2.39 17.43
C GLU A 164 0.33 -0.92 17.00
N LYS A 165 -0.70 -0.13 17.30
CA LYS A 165 -0.81 1.29 16.96
C LYS A 165 0.16 2.16 17.72
N ASP A 166 0.46 1.82 18.97
CA ASP A 166 1.38 2.54 19.85
C ASP A 166 2.84 2.10 19.57
N PRO A 167 3.69 2.94 18.96
CA PRO A 167 5.06 2.55 18.60
C PRO A 167 5.96 2.26 19.80
N ALA A 168 5.54 2.60 21.03
CA ALA A 168 6.24 2.26 22.26
C ALA A 168 5.86 0.88 22.84
N LYS A 169 4.78 0.27 22.34
CA LYS A 169 4.34 -1.10 22.70
C LYS A 169 4.61 -2.12 21.59
N ARG A 170 4.58 -1.67 20.33
CA ARG A 170 4.88 -2.47 19.14
C ARG A 170 6.22 -3.19 19.29
N PHE A 171 6.26 -4.47 18.94
CA PHE A 171 7.48 -5.28 19.05
C PHE A 171 8.62 -4.73 18.19
N THR A 172 9.81 -4.68 18.76
CA THR A 172 11.07 -4.58 17.99
C THR A 172 11.35 -5.89 17.25
N CYS A 173 12.23 -5.86 16.24
CA CYS A 173 12.62 -7.09 15.53
C CYS A 173 13.22 -8.15 16.47
N ASP A 174 14.02 -7.75 17.45
CA ASP A 174 14.57 -8.63 18.50
C ASP A 174 13.48 -9.29 19.39
N GLN A 175 12.37 -8.60 19.67
CA GLN A 175 11.22 -9.20 20.36
C GLN A 175 10.44 -10.16 19.44
N ALA A 176 10.20 -9.76 18.19
CA ALA A 176 9.50 -10.57 17.19
C ALA A 176 10.26 -11.86 16.83
N LEU A 177 11.60 -11.82 16.75
CA LEU A 177 12.46 -12.99 16.56
C LEU A 177 12.37 -14.02 17.71
N ARG A 178 11.93 -13.58 18.90
CA ARG A 178 11.73 -14.43 20.09
C ARG A 178 10.28 -14.89 20.28
N HIS A 179 9.34 -14.43 19.46
CA HIS A 179 7.93 -14.80 19.53
C HIS A 179 7.72 -16.28 19.16
N PRO A 180 6.85 -17.08 19.84
CA PRO A 180 6.69 -18.51 19.58
C PRO A 180 6.40 -18.92 18.13
N TRP A 181 5.65 -18.09 17.38
CA TRP A 181 5.35 -18.33 15.95
C TRP A 181 6.59 -18.24 15.05
N ILE A 182 7.59 -17.43 15.43
CA ILE A 182 8.89 -17.37 14.75
C ILE A 182 9.84 -18.38 15.36
N ALA A 183 10.11 -18.25 16.66
CA ALA A 183 11.19 -18.92 17.38
C ALA A 183 10.97 -20.44 17.56
N GLY A 184 9.72 -20.88 17.71
CA GLY A 184 9.36 -22.25 18.04
C GLY A 184 8.39 -22.89 17.04
N ASP A 185 7.47 -23.70 17.58
CA ASP A 185 6.69 -24.68 16.80
C ASP A 185 5.17 -24.46 16.85
N THR A 186 4.73 -23.22 17.08
CA THR A 186 3.30 -22.85 17.00
C THR A 186 2.82 -22.53 15.58
N ALA A 187 3.74 -22.26 14.64
CA ALA A 187 3.41 -22.06 13.23
C ALA A 187 3.00 -23.39 12.57
N LEU A 188 1.76 -23.47 12.07
CA LEU A 188 1.17 -24.70 11.55
C LEU A 188 1.76 -25.18 10.21
N CYS A 189 1.93 -26.50 10.09
CA CYS A 189 2.26 -27.19 8.84
C CYS A 189 1.02 -27.52 7.97
N LYS A 190 -0.14 -26.88 8.23
CA LYS A 190 -1.35 -27.05 7.42
C LYS A 190 -1.18 -26.35 6.08
N ASN A 191 -1.56 -27.02 4.98
CA ASN A 191 -1.50 -26.43 3.64
C ASN A 191 -2.62 -25.40 3.45
N ILE A 192 -2.24 -24.13 3.35
CA ILE A 192 -3.14 -22.98 3.12
C ILE A 192 -3.03 -22.43 1.68
N HIS A 193 -2.18 -23.03 0.84
CA HIS A 193 -1.86 -22.58 -0.52
C HIS A 193 -3.08 -22.25 -1.39
N GLU A 194 -4.14 -23.05 -1.37
CA GLU A 194 -5.30 -22.82 -2.26
C GLU A 194 -6.02 -21.51 -1.93
N SER A 195 -6.19 -21.19 -0.65
CA SER A 195 -6.83 -19.94 -0.20
C SER A 195 -5.92 -18.74 -0.48
N VAL A 196 -4.66 -18.83 -0.04
CA VAL A 196 -3.67 -17.76 -0.16
C VAL A 196 -3.38 -17.42 -1.62
N SER A 197 -3.02 -18.41 -2.46
CA SER A 197 -2.70 -18.17 -3.88
C SER A 197 -3.91 -17.63 -4.67
N ARG A 198 -5.14 -18.03 -4.31
CA ARG A 198 -6.38 -17.51 -4.90
C ARG A 198 -6.57 -16.02 -4.58
N GLN A 199 -6.38 -15.61 -3.33
CA GLN A 199 -6.49 -14.18 -2.96
C GLN A 199 -5.32 -13.36 -3.51
N ILE A 200 -4.08 -13.87 -3.46
CA ILE A 200 -2.92 -13.19 -4.08
C ILE A 200 -3.21 -12.93 -5.56
N ARG A 201 -3.58 -13.95 -6.36
CA ARG A 201 -3.91 -13.77 -7.79
C ARG A 201 -5.00 -12.70 -8.00
N LYS A 202 -6.07 -12.72 -7.20
CA LYS A 202 -7.19 -11.77 -7.27
C LYS A 202 -6.80 -10.33 -6.91
N ASN A 203 -5.94 -10.15 -5.92
CA ASN A 203 -5.58 -8.84 -5.38
C ASN A 203 -4.36 -8.23 -6.09
N PHE A 204 -3.36 -9.04 -6.46
CA PHE A 204 -2.22 -8.56 -7.24
C PHE A 204 -2.60 -8.29 -8.70
N ALA A 205 -3.62 -8.95 -9.25
CA ALA A 205 -4.24 -8.49 -10.51
C ALA A 205 -4.79 -7.06 -10.36
N LYS A 206 -5.56 -6.77 -9.29
CA LYS A 206 -6.05 -5.40 -9.01
C LYS A 206 -4.90 -4.41 -8.78
N SER A 207 -3.83 -4.78 -8.07
CA SER A 207 -2.69 -3.91 -7.79
C SER A 207 -1.86 -3.61 -9.04
N LYS A 208 -1.50 -4.63 -9.84
CA LYS A 208 -0.79 -4.44 -11.12
C LYS A 208 -1.67 -3.63 -12.11
N TRP A 209 -3.01 -3.76 -12.05
CA TRP A 209 -3.96 -2.84 -12.74
C TRP A 209 -3.94 -1.40 -12.20
N ARG A 210 -4.04 -1.17 -10.88
CA ARG A 210 -3.99 0.17 -10.26
C ARG A 210 -2.65 0.86 -10.55
N GLN A 211 -1.53 0.14 -10.49
CA GLN A 211 -0.21 0.66 -10.86
C GLN A 211 -0.15 1.07 -12.34
N ALA A 212 -0.59 0.21 -13.26
CA ALA A 212 -0.62 0.53 -14.70
C ALA A 212 -1.55 1.72 -15.03
N PHE A 213 -2.71 1.79 -14.38
CA PHE A 213 -3.65 2.91 -14.54
C PHE A 213 -3.06 4.22 -14.01
N ASN A 214 -2.47 4.21 -12.81
CA ASN A 214 -1.84 5.39 -12.21
C ASN A 214 -0.63 5.85 -13.02
N ALA A 215 0.21 4.93 -13.51
CA ALA A 215 1.31 5.26 -14.42
C ALA A 215 0.80 5.92 -15.72
N THR A 216 -0.30 5.41 -16.30
CA THR A 216 -0.94 5.99 -17.48
C THR A 216 -1.54 7.38 -17.20
N ALA A 217 -2.15 7.57 -16.03
CA ALA A 217 -2.67 8.86 -15.58
C ALA A 217 -1.55 9.89 -15.37
N VAL A 218 -0.44 9.48 -14.72
CA VAL A 218 0.76 10.31 -14.52
C VAL A 218 1.41 10.67 -15.86
N VAL A 219 1.57 9.73 -16.80
CA VAL A 219 2.06 10.02 -18.16
C VAL A 219 1.14 10.99 -18.91
N ARG A 220 -0.19 10.85 -18.76
CA ARG A 220 -1.18 11.77 -19.36
C ARG A 220 -1.14 13.15 -18.70
N HIS A 221 -0.83 13.24 -17.41
CA HIS A 221 -0.63 14.49 -16.67
C HIS A 221 0.71 15.16 -17.07
N MET A 222 1.81 14.41 -17.12
CA MET A 222 3.12 14.88 -17.59
C MET A 222 3.07 15.39 -19.03
N ARG A 223 2.39 14.69 -19.95
CA ARG A 223 2.14 15.22 -21.31
C ARG A 223 1.35 16.52 -21.29
N ARG A 224 0.35 16.66 -20.40
CA ARG A 224 -0.41 17.91 -20.25
C ARG A 224 0.48 19.06 -19.74
N LEU A 225 1.39 18.78 -18.79
CA LEU A 225 2.35 19.75 -18.28
C LEU A 225 3.42 20.15 -19.31
N GLN A 226 3.92 19.20 -20.11
CA GLN A 226 4.83 19.49 -21.24
C GLN A 226 4.15 20.35 -22.32
N LEU A 227 2.88 20.09 -22.61
CA LEU A 227 2.07 20.92 -23.52
C LEU A 227 1.83 22.33 -22.96
N SER A 228 1.55 22.50 -21.67
CA SER A 228 1.44 23.85 -21.07
C SER A 228 2.78 24.57 -20.97
N SER A 229 3.89 23.85 -20.76
CA SER A 229 5.25 24.41 -20.77
C SER A 229 5.67 24.97 -22.15
N SER A 230 4.94 24.63 -23.21
CA SER A 230 5.25 25.04 -24.59
C SER A 230 4.64 26.39 -25.01
N MET A 231 3.91 27.08 -24.12
CA MET A 231 3.36 28.43 -24.36
C MET A 231 3.66 29.35 -23.15
N GLY A 232 4.93 29.77 -22.99
CA GLY A 232 5.36 30.42 -21.74
C GLY A 232 6.51 31.45 -21.79
N HIS A 233 7.06 31.83 -22.94
CA HIS A 233 8.08 32.91 -23.02
C HIS A 233 8.14 33.59 -24.40
N SER A 234 7.79 34.88 -24.49
CA SER A 234 8.22 35.83 -25.55
C SER A 234 7.71 37.26 -25.28
N MET A 235 8.56 38.12 -24.72
CA MET A 235 8.49 39.60 -24.58
C MET A 235 9.75 40.02 -23.77
N ASP A 236 10.44 41.15 -23.98
CA ASP A 236 10.42 42.21 -25.01
C ASP A 236 11.70 43.09 -24.80
N SER A 237 12.28 43.91 -25.68
CA SER A 237 12.18 44.23 -27.13
C SER A 237 13.54 44.77 -27.62
N SER A 238 13.78 44.88 -28.95
CA SER A 238 14.54 46.01 -29.57
C SER A 238 14.66 45.91 -31.11
N HIS A 239 14.89 47.06 -31.75
CA HIS A 239 15.03 47.32 -33.19
C HIS A 239 15.92 48.58 -33.37
N PRO A 240 16.54 48.89 -34.55
CA PRO A 240 15.93 48.74 -35.88
C PRO A 240 16.81 48.46 -37.14
N HIS A 241 16.10 48.07 -38.22
CA HIS A 241 16.35 48.30 -39.66
C HIS A 241 17.37 47.48 -40.51
N PRO A 242 17.15 47.36 -41.85
CA PRO A 242 17.71 46.29 -42.73
C PRO A 242 18.46 46.83 -43.98
N PRO A 243 18.80 45.99 -45.00
CA PRO A 243 17.96 45.99 -46.22
C PRO A 243 17.90 44.67 -47.06
N ASN A 244 16.90 44.58 -47.96
CA ASN A 244 16.77 43.70 -49.15
C ASN A 244 16.62 42.16 -48.93
N SER A 245 15.85 41.38 -49.72
CA SER A 245 15.25 41.58 -51.07
C SER A 245 13.84 40.97 -51.25
N ARG A 246 13.17 41.38 -52.35
CA ARG A 246 12.11 40.70 -53.16
C ARG A 246 12.00 39.15 -53.01
N ALA A 247 10.84 38.47 -53.18
CA ALA A 247 9.42 38.81 -53.44
C ALA A 247 8.55 37.55 -53.10
N ALA A 248 7.23 37.39 -53.30
CA ALA A 248 6.24 38.11 -54.13
C ALA A 248 4.77 37.87 -53.66
N GLN A 249 3.83 38.46 -54.42
CA GLN A 249 2.40 38.11 -54.54
C GLN A 249 1.42 38.43 -53.38
N MET A 250 0.62 39.47 -53.65
CA MET A 250 -0.75 39.67 -53.18
C MET A 250 -1.66 38.53 -53.74
N GLN A 251 -2.91 38.31 -53.33
CA GLN A 251 -4.01 39.30 -53.30
C GLN A 251 -5.29 38.72 -52.65
N ASN A 252 -6.11 39.58 -52.01
CA ASN A 252 -7.59 39.61 -51.93
C ASN A 252 -8.44 38.29 -51.84
N GLN A 253 -9.53 38.20 -51.05
CA GLN A 253 -10.20 39.16 -50.16
C GLN A 253 -11.25 38.47 -49.25
N ARG A 254 -11.69 39.17 -48.18
CA ARG A 254 -13.06 39.25 -47.61
C ARG A 254 -13.99 38.02 -47.73
N ASN A 255 -14.57 37.53 -46.64
CA ASN A 255 -15.70 38.22 -45.99
C ASN A 255 -15.95 37.78 -44.52
N GLN A 256 -16.66 38.64 -43.77
CA GLN A 256 -17.31 38.31 -42.49
C GLN A 256 -18.82 38.18 -42.69
N ALA A 257 -19.52 37.33 -41.93
CA ALA A 257 -20.74 37.69 -41.19
C ALA A 257 -21.37 36.52 -40.41
N ASN A 258 -21.86 36.86 -39.21
CA ASN A 258 -22.69 36.13 -38.24
C ASN A 258 -23.67 35.04 -38.74
N GLN A 259 -23.88 34.02 -37.88
CA GLN A 259 -25.23 33.70 -37.38
C GLN A 259 -25.23 32.94 -36.04
N THR A 260 -26.32 33.13 -35.28
CA THR A 260 -26.69 32.59 -33.95
C THR A 260 -28.21 32.33 -33.97
N PRO A 261 -28.87 31.84 -32.89
CA PRO A 261 -28.54 30.81 -31.89
C PRO A 261 -29.66 29.73 -31.78
N ASN A 262 -29.49 28.70 -30.92
CA ASN A 262 -30.57 27.89 -30.27
C ASN A 262 -29.94 26.75 -29.43
N GLN A 263 -30.60 26.08 -28.46
CA GLN A 263 -31.71 26.44 -27.54
C GLN A 263 -31.70 25.40 -26.38
N THR A 264 -32.19 25.74 -25.19
CA THR A 264 -32.43 24.79 -24.07
C THR A 264 -33.88 24.26 -24.10
N PRO A 265 -34.19 23.10 -23.47
CA PRO A 265 -34.69 23.18 -22.08
C PRO A 265 -34.28 22.01 -21.17
N SER A 266 -34.68 22.13 -19.90
CA SER A 266 -34.41 21.25 -18.77
C SER A 266 -35.48 20.16 -18.54
N GLN A 267 -35.16 19.17 -17.69
CA GLN A 267 -36.13 18.60 -16.75
C GLN A 267 -35.42 18.06 -15.49
N SER A 268 -36.20 17.79 -14.43
CA SER A 268 -35.74 17.55 -13.05
C SER A 268 -36.68 16.58 -12.32
N SER A 269 -36.49 16.39 -10.99
CA SER A 269 -37.32 15.59 -10.06
C SER A 269 -37.13 14.05 -10.15
N THR A 270 -37.30 13.21 -9.11
CA THR A 270 -37.43 13.45 -7.65
C THR A 270 -37.05 12.18 -6.86
N GLN A 271 -36.70 12.32 -5.58
CA GLN A 271 -36.66 11.23 -4.59
C GLN A 271 -38.08 10.96 -4.02
N PRO A 272 -38.38 9.79 -3.41
CA PRO A 272 -38.24 9.70 -1.94
C PRO A 272 -37.95 8.29 -1.35
N SER A 273 -37.72 8.26 -0.03
CA SER A 273 -37.87 7.12 0.91
C SER A 273 -38.86 7.55 2.02
N PRO A 274 -39.45 6.68 2.88
CA PRO A 274 -38.78 5.95 3.98
C PRO A 274 -39.24 4.45 4.01
N THR A 275 -39.38 3.61 5.07
CA THR A 275 -39.46 3.70 6.57
C THR A 275 -38.89 2.45 7.29
N HIS A 276 -38.75 2.54 8.62
CA HIS A 276 -38.65 1.41 9.57
C HIS A 276 -40.02 1.04 10.18
N PRO A 277 -40.16 -0.16 10.77
CA PRO A 277 -40.23 -0.31 12.25
C PRO A 277 -39.32 -1.46 12.76
N ALA A 278 -39.36 -1.94 14.01
CA ALA A 278 -39.39 -1.35 15.37
C ALA A 278 -39.37 -2.51 16.40
N HIS A 279 -38.83 -2.31 17.61
CA HIS A 279 -38.83 -3.34 18.68
C HIS A 279 -40.18 -3.46 19.40
N PRO A 280 -40.39 -4.58 20.12
CA PRO A 280 -41.02 -4.57 21.43
C PRO A 280 -40.08 -5.11 22.55
N SER A 281 -40.32 -4.64 23.77
CA SER A 281 -39.70 -5.16 25.01
C SER A 281 -40.80 -5.55 26.01
N THR A 282 -40.66 -6.68 26.72
CA THR A 282 -41.53 -7.08 27.85
C THR A 282 -40.71 -7.79 28.93
N VAL A 283 -41.21 -7.80 30.18
CA VAL A 283 -40.45 -8.14 31.40
C VAL A 283 -41.14 -9.22 32.24
N ALA A 284 -40.37 -10.21 32.74
CA ALA A 284 -40.57 -11.04 33.96
C ALA A 284 -39.31 -11.93 34.10
N THR A 285 -38.60 -12.16 35.22
CA THR A 285 -38.91 -12.21 36.67
C THR A 285 -39.69 -13.46 37.10
N VAL A 286 -39.02 -14.40 37.80
CA VAL A 286 -39.46 -15.14 39.02
C VAL A 286 -38.56 -16.38 39.32
N LEU A 287 -37.76 -16.24 40.40
CA LEU A 287 -37.43 -17.19 41.50
C LEU A 287 -37.01 -18.68 41.34
N THR A 288 -36.22 -19.08 42.37
CA THR A 288 -36.10 -20.39 43.07
C THR A 288 -35.35 -21.59 42.45
N GLU A 289 -34.31 -22.03 43.18
CA GLU A 289 -34.06 -23.36 43.78
C GLU A 289 -34.45 -24.65 42.99
N THR A 290 -33.71 -25.77 43.03
CA THR A 290 -32.96 -26.37 44.16
C THR A 290 -31.99 -27.47 43.68
N LYS A 291 -30.96 -27.78 44.50
CA LYS A 291 -30.05 -28.95 44.46
C LYS A 291 -29.08 -29.07 43.28
#